data_AF-A0A1I2NGS3-F1
#
_entry.id   AF-A0A1I2NGS3-F1
#
_cell.length_a   1.000
_cell.length_b   1.000
_cell.length_c   1.000
_cell.angle_alpha   90.00
_cell.angle_beta   90.00
_cell.angle_gamma   90.00
#
_symmetry.space_group_name_H-M   'P 1'
#
loop_
_entity.id
_entity.type
_entity.pdbx_description
1 polymer ?
#
loop_
_entity_poly.entity_id
_entity_poly.type
_entity_poly.pdbx_seq_one_letter_code
_entity_poly.pdbx_strand_id
1 'polypeptide(L)' 'MDRELLHQSIMSLKGRISTGELTFNGCEEYVFHQLDKVKELEDGLVDINTVSSSLRLLLQAAEPQKREGLMG' A
#
# COMPACT_ATOMS: atom_id res chain seq x y z
N MET A 1 10.07 -4.27 -7.08
CA MET A 1 8.81 -4.72 -6.46
C MET A 1 8.00 -5.37 -7.55
N ASP A 2 7.72 -6.65 -7.42
CA ASP A 2 6.89 -7.39 -8.36
C ASP A 2 5.46 -6.85 -8.37
N ARG A 3 4.81 -6.88 -9.53
CA ARG A 3 3.44 -6.35 -9.69
C ARG A 3 2.43 -7.10 -8.84
N GLU A 4 2.61 -8.41 -8.68
CA GLU A 4 1.79 -9.24 -7.81
C GLU A 4 1.95 -8.83 -6.35
N LEU A 5 3.19 -8.61 -5.89
CA LEU A 5 3.46 -8.10 -4.55
C LEU A 5 2.84 -6.72 -4.35
N LEU A 6 2.96 -5.82 -5.34
CA LEU A 6 2.34 -4.50 -5.28
C LEU A 6 0.82 -4.57 -5.13
N HIS A 7 0.17 -5.41 -5.93
CA HIS A 7 -1.28 -5.63 -5.84
C HIS A 7 -1.66 -6.19 -4.47
N GLN A 8 -0.95 -7.21 -3.98
CA GLN A 8 -1.17 -7.80 -2.64
C GLN A 8 -0.98 -6.77 -1.53
N SER A 9 0.09 -5.97 -1.57
CA SER A 9 0.37 -4.94 -0.56
C SER A 9 -0.69 -3.84 -0.59
N ILE A 10 -1.21 -3.46 -1.76
CA ILE A 10 -2.33 -2.51 -1.89
C ILE A 10 -3.62 -3.05 -1.30
N MET A 11 -3.98 -4.31 -1.62
CA MET A 11 -5.17 -4.94 -1.06
C MET A 11 -5.07 -5.16 0.45
N SER A 12 -3.88 -5.56 0.92
CA SER A 12 -3.58 -5.70 2.34
C SER A 12 -3.67 -4.36 3.07
N LEU A 13 -3.06 -3.31 2.52
CA LEU A 13 -3.13 -1.95 3.09
C LEU A 13 -4.58 -1.47 3.19
N LYS A 14 -5.35 -1.61 2.11
CA LYS A 14 -6.78 -1.25 2.07
C LYS A 14 -7.59 -2.03 3.10
N GLY A 15 -7.33 -3.33 3.22
CA GLY A 15 -7.97 -4.20 4.21
C GLY A 15 -7.67 -3.76 5.64
N ARG A 16 -6.40 -3.51 5.97
CA ARG A 16 -5.95 -3.10 7.31
C ARG A 16 -6.47 -1.74 7.72
N ILE A 17 -6.56 -0.79 6.78
CA ILE A 17 -7.21 0.51 7.04
C ILE A 17 -8.72 0.31 7.27
N SER A 18 -9.37 -0.50 6.43
CA SER A 18 -10.81 -0.75 6.54
C SER A 18 -11.20 -1.51 7.81
N THR A 19 -10.33 -2.36 8.35
CA THR A 19 -10.54 -3.07 9.63
C THR A 19 -10.16 -2.22 10.84
N GLY A 20 -9.52 -1.07 10.64
CA GLY A 20 -8.98 -0.23 11.71
C GLY A 20 -7.70 -0.77 12.36
N GLU A 21 -7.08 -1.82 11.79
CA GLU A 21 -5.78 -2.32 12.26
C GLU A 21 -4.65 -1.32 11.96
N LEU A 22 -4.77 -0.59 10.86
CA LEU A 22 -3.84 0.45 10.46
C LEU A 22 -4.56 1.80 10.39
N THR A 23 -4.29 2.68 11.34
CA THR A 23 -4.84 4.04 11.37
C THR A 23 -3.78 5.05 10.95
N PHE A 24 -4.21 6.07 10.23
CA PHE A 24 -3.37 7.12 9.68
C PHE A 24 -3.66 8.48 10.34
N ASN A 25 -4.09 8.49 11.61
CA ASN A 25 -4.36 9.69 12.40
C ASN A 25 -5.21 10.74 11.66
N GLY A 26 -6.24 10.32 10.93
CA GLY A 26 -7.12 11.20 10.15
C GLY A 26 -6.75 11.35 8.66
N CYS A 27 -5.63 10.75 8.22
CA CYS A 27 -5.24 10.72 6.81
C CYS A 27 -5.81 9.51 6.05
N GLU A 28 -6.65 8.68 6.67
CA GLU A 28 -7.22 7.47 6.06
C GLU A 28 -7.94 7.81 4.75
N GLU A 29 -8.74 8.88 4.73
CA GLU A 29 -9.46 9.35 3.54
C GLU A 29 -8.50 9.72 2.40
N TYR A 30 -7.39 10.38 2.72
CA TYR A 30 -6.35 10.68 1.75
C TYR A 30 -5.73 9.40 1.18
N VAL A 31 -5.42 8.42 2.04
CA VAL A 31 -4.86 7.14 1.60
C VAL A 31 -5.86 6.37 0.72
N PHE A 32 -7.13 6.32 1.09
CA PHE A 32 -8.18 5.73 0.26
C PHE A 32 -8.29 6.42 -1.10
N HIS A 33 -8.24 7.75 -1.13
CA HIS A 33 -8.28 8.48 -2.39
C HIS A 33 -7.05 8.22 -3.27
N GLN A 34 -5.87 7.96 -2.68
CA GLN A 34 -4.70 7.53 -3.45
C GLN A 34 -4.85 6.09 -3.96
N LEU A 35 -5.41 5.19 -3.15
CA LEU A 35 -5.70 3.81 -3.55
C LEU A 35 -6.72 3.73 -4.68
N ASP A 36 -7.73 4.61 -4.69
CA ASP A 36 -8.78 4.66 -5.72
C ASP A 36 -8.26 5.12 -7.10
N LYS A 37 -7.18 5.92 -7.11
CA LYS A 37 -6.52 6.35 -8.34
C LYS A 37 -5.69 5.26 -9.00
N VAL A 38 -5.40 4.19 -8.27
CA VAL A 38 -4.64 3.06 -8.79
C VAL A 38 -5.53 2.30 -9.77
N LYS A 39 -5.04 2.13 -11.00
CA LYS A 39 -5.73 1.34 -12.00
C LYS A 39 -5.27 -0.10 -11.95
N GLU A 40 -6.19 -0.98 -12.25
CA GLU A 40 -5.89 -2.38 -12.55
C GLU A 40 -5.71 -2.52 -14.07
N LEU A 41 -4.76 -3.37 -14.46
CA LEU A 41 -4.52 -3.77 -15.84
C LEU A 41 -5.47 -4.92 -16.22
N GLU A 42 -5.47 -5.32 -17.49
CA GLU A 42 -6.36 -6.38 -18.00
C GLU A 42 -6.12 -7.76 -17.36
N ASP A 43 -4.96 -7.97 -16.74
CA ASP A 43 -4.62 -9.16 -15.97
C ASP A 43 -5.17 -9.13 -14.53
N GLY A 44 -5.84 -8.05 -14.13
CA GLY A 44 -6.37 -7.83 -12.78
C GLY A 44 -5.31 -7.38 -11.77
N LEU A 45 -4.06 -7.14 -12.20
CA LEU A 45 -3.00 -6.62 -11.34
C LEU A 45 -2.94 -5.10 -11.37
N VAL A 46 -2.41 -4.51 -10.30
CA VAL A 46 -2.22 -3.06 -10.21
C VAL A 46 -1.19 -2.57 -11.23
N ASP A 47 -1.53 -1.51 -11.97
CA ASP A 47 -0.58 -0.75 -12.77
C ASP A 47 0.34 0.10 -11.88
N ILE A 48 1.58 -0.34 -11.77
CA ILE A 48 2.66 0.34 -11.04
C ILE A 48 2.86 1.80 -11.47
N ASN A 49 2.52 2.16 -12.71
CA ASN A 49 2.66 3.52 -13.22
C ASN A 49 1.59 4.47 -12.66
N THR A 50 0.46 3.93 -12.20
CA THR A 50 -0.62 4.72 -11.60
C THR A 50 -0.47 4.87 -10.08
N VAL A 51 0.41 4.07 -9.47
CA VAL A 51 0.74 4.14 -8.06
C VAL A 51 1.62 5.36 -7.79
N SER A 52 1.05 6.34 -7.10
CA SER A 52 1.75 7.56 -6.68
C SER A 52 2.92 7.26 -5.73
N SER A 53 3.98 8.08 -5.78
CA SER A 53 5.17 7.92 -4.92
C SER A 53 4.82 7.90 -3.43
N SER A 54 3.86 8.71 -2.99
CA SER A 54 3.37 8.71 -1.61
C SER A 54 2.75 7.37 -1.22
N LEU A 55 1.99 6.74 -2.12
CA LEU A 55 1.38 5.44 -1.86
C LEU A 55 2.46 4.35 -1.77
N ARG A 56 3.50 4.41 -2.60
CA ARG A 56 4.66 3.51 -2.46
C ARG A 56 5.36 3.65 -1.11
N LEU A 57 5.54 4.88 -0.62
CA LEU A 57 6.12 5.12 0.70
C LEU A 57 5.23 4.56 1.82
N LEU A 58 3.90 4.72 1.70
CA LEU A 58 2.95 4.17 2.66
C LEU A 58 2.96 2.64 2.64
N LEU A 59 3.00 2.02 1.46
CA LEU A 59 3.11 0.57 1.31
C LEU A 59 4.41 0.07 1.95
N GLN A 60 5.53 0.73 1.70
CA GLN A 60 6.82 0.37 2.30
C GLN A 60 6.85 0.57 3.83
N ALA A 61 6.14 1.57 4.34
CA ALA A 61 6.01 1.82 5.78
C ALA A 61 5.03 0.85 6.47
N ALA A 62 3.99 0.43 5.76
CA ALA A 62 2.96 -0.48 6.25
C ALA A 62 3.37 -1.95 6.12
N GLU A 63 4.23 -2.29 5.17
CA GLU A 63 4.88 -3.59 5.15
C GLU A 63 5.66 -3.76 6.45
N PRO A 64 5.41 -4.84 7.22
CA PRO A 64 6.25 -5.16 8.35
C PRO A 64 7.61 -5.47 7.76
N GLN A 65 8.50 -4.48 7.74
CA GLN A 65 9.89 -4.74 7.52
C GLN A 65 10.24 -5.84 8.51
N LYS A 66 10.60 -7.02 7.99
CA LYS A 66 11.45 -7.96 8.69
C LYS A 66 12.58 -7.08 9.22
N ARG A 67 12.52 -6.73 10.51
CA ARG A 67 13.54 -5.97 11.22
C ARG A 67 14.80 -6.84 11.25
N GLU A 68 15.46 -6.99 10.13
CA GLU A 68 16.85 -7.41 10.07
C GLU A 68 17.67 -6.12 10.08
N GLY A 69 18.21 -5.76 11.25
CA GLY A 69 19.20 -4.69 11.37
C GLY A 69 18.81 -3.50 12.24
N LEU A 70 18.33 -3.72 13.46
CA LEU A 70 18.68 -2.84 14.58
C LEU A 70 19.47 -3.68 15.59
N MET A 71 20.71 -3.97 15.22
CA MET A 71 21.76 -4.34 16.15
C MET A 71 22.89 -3.33 15.92
N GLY A 72 23.14 -2.50 16.93
CA GLY A 72 24.09 -1.40 16.91
C GLY A 72 23.81 -0.46 18.08
#